data_AF-A0A960XYZ6-F1
#
_entry.id   AF-A0A960XYZ6-F1
#
_cell.length_a   1.000
_cell.length_b   1.000
_cell.length_c   1.000
_cell.angle_alpha   90.00
_cell.angle_beta   90.00
_cell.angle_gamma   90.00
#
_symmetry.space_group_name_H-M   'P 1'
#
loop_
_entity.id
_entity.type
_entity.pdbx_description
1 polymer ?
#
loop_
_entity_poly.entity_id
_entity_poly.type
_entity_poly.pdbx_seq_one_letter_code
_entity_poly.pdbx_strand_id
1 'polypeptide(L)'
;SEEKKQAILDELAEQGVLIDALAEEVGRDYEAFDLICHVAFGAKPLTRKERAQNVQKKDYFAKYGEQARAVLQALLEKYADRGITEIEGMNVLYLDPLNELGTPVELIQAFGGKEQYLQALKELEEHLYESA
;
A
#
# COMPACT_ATOMS: atom_id res chain seq x y z
N SER A 1 2.29 -6.59 -10.35
CA SER A 1 0.99 -7.29 -10.35
C SER A 1 0.97 -8.21 -9.16
N GLU A 2 -0.18 -8.32 -8.51
CA GLU A 2 -0.43 -9.20 -7.35
C GLU A 2 0.10 -10.62 -7.59
N GLU A 3 -0.18 -11.21 -8.76
CA GLU A 3 0.31 -12.55 -9.14
C GLU A 3 1.83 -12.70 -9.05
N LYS A 4 2.59 -11.67 -9.45
CA LYS A 4 4.06 -11.71 -9.36
C LYS A 4 4.53 -11.61 -7.92
N LYS A 5 3.85 -10.81 -7.09
CA LYS A 5 4.18 -10.67 -5.66
C LYS A 5 3.93 -12.00 -4.96
N GLN A 6 2.78 -12.63 -5.22
CA GLN A 6 2.44 -13.94 -4.65
C GLN A 6 3.44 -15.01 -5.07
N ALA A 7 3.79 -15.10 -6.36
CA ALA A 7 4.77 -16.08 -6.83
C ALA A 7 6.14 -15.94 -6.15
N ILE A 8 6.58 -14.72 -5.84
CA ILE A 8 7.83 -14.48 -5.09
C ILE A 8 7.70 -14.95 -3.64
N LEU A 9 6.56 -14.70 -2.99
CA LEU A 9 6.30 -15.14 -1.62
C LEU A 9 6.24 -16.67 -1.53
N ASP A 10 5.62 -17.32 -2.51
CA ASP A 10 5.52 -18.78 -2.58
C ASP A 10 6.91 -19.42 -2.74
N GLU A 11 7.74 -18.90 -3.66
CA GLU A 11 9.13 -19.36 -3.81
C GLU A 11 9.94 -19.17 -2.54
N LEU A 12 9.81 -18.01 -1.86
CA LEU A 12 10.47 -17.78 -0.58
C LEU A 12 10.06 -18.82 0.47
N ALA A 13 8.76 -19.14 0.54
CA ALA A 13 8.26 -20.17 1.43
C ALA A 13 8.81 -21.57 1.08
N GLU A 14 8.94 -21.91 -0.20
CA GLU A 14 9.57 -23.16 -0.66
C GLU A 14 11.04 -23.25 -0.25
N GLN A 15 11.75 -22.12 -0.21
CA GLN A 15 13.12 -22.03 0.30
C GLN A 15 13.20 -21.95 1.84
N GLY A 16 12.08 -22.11 2.55
CA GLY A 16 12.00 -22.11 4.01
C GLY A 16 11.90 -20.72 4.67
N VAL A 17 11.71 -19.66 3.88
CA VAL A 17 11.50 -18.30 4.40
C VAL A 17 10.00 -18.09 4.66
N LEU A 18 9.58 -18.35 5.88
CA LEU A 18 8.19 -18.19 6.30
C LEU A 18 7.94 -16.77 6.82
N ILE A 19 7.31 -15.92 6.00
CA ILE A 19 7.03 -14.52 6.33
C ILE A 19 6.20 -14.38 7.61
N ASP A 20 5.21 -15.25 7.81
CA ASP A 20 4.39 -15.23 9.03
C ASP A 20 5.22 -15.50 10.30
N ALA A 21 6.21 -16.40 10.22
CA ALA A 21 7.11 -16.67 11.34
C ALA A 21 8.03 -15.45 11.61
N LEU A 22 8.52 -14.80 10.56
CA LEU A 22 9.28 -13.55 10.69
C LEU A 22 8.44 -12.45 11.34
N ALA A 23 7.17 -12.33 10.96
CA ALA A 23 6.24 -11.36 11.53
C ALA A 23 5.93 -11.64 13.01
N GLU A 24 5.91 -12.91 13.43
CA GLU A 24 5.75 -13.28 14.85
C GLU A 24 6.97 -12.90 15.69
N GLU A 25 8.17 -13.02 15.15
CA GLU A 25 9.41 -12.72 15.87
C GLU A 25 9.72 -11.22 15.89
N VAL A 26 9.60 -10.54 14.75
CA VAL A 26 9.97 -9.13 14.59
C VAL A 26 8.80 -8.20 14.90
N GLY A 27 7.60 -8.54 14.43
CA GLY A 27 6.37 -7.77 14.63
C GLY A 27 5.41 -7.82 13.44
N ARG A 28 4.10 -7.90 13.72
CA ARG A 28 3.04 -7.97 12.69
C ARG A 28 2.68 -6.63 12.03
N ASP A 29 3.28 -5.54 12.52
CA ASP A 29 3.06 -4.21 11.96
C ASP A 29 3.96 -3.92 10.74
N TYR A 30 4.93 -4.81 10.49
CA TYR A 30 5.87 -4.74 9.38
C TYR A 30 5.34 -5.44 8.13
N GLU A 31 5.76 -4.96 6.96
CA GLU A 31 5.44 -5.60 5.67
C GLU A 31 6.43 -6.74 5.38
N ALA A 32 6.05 -7.69 4.52
CA ALA A 32 6.91 -8.81 4.11
C ALA A 32 8.29 -8.33 3.61
N PHE A 33 8.32 -7.25 2.83
CA PHE A 33 9.56 -6.64 2.35
C PHE A 33 10.46 -6.18 3.50
N ASP A 34 9.91 -5.44 4.49
CA ASP A 34 10.67 -4.93 5.63
C ASP A 34 11.24 -6.07 6.49
N LEU A 35 10.44 -7.12 6.71
CA LEU A 35 10.86 -8.32 7.43
C LEU A 35 12.02 -9.02 6.74
N ILE A 36 11.92 -9.24 5.42
CA ILE A 36 12.98 -9.85 4.63
C ILE A 36 14.25 -8.99 4.69
N CYS A 37 14.14 -7.68 4.48
CA CYS A 37 15.29 -6.79 4.48
C CYS A 37 15.96 -6.70 5.85
N HIS A 38 15.17 -6.69 6.93
CA HIS A 38 15.68 -6.68 8.29
C HIS A 38 16.47 -7.95 8.60
N VAL A 39 15.91 -9.12 8.29
CA VAL A 39 16.51 -10.42 8.62
C VAL A 39 17.73 -10.70 7.73
N ALA A 40 17.63 -10.43 6.42
CA ALA A 40 18.70 -10.74 5.48
C ALA A 40 19.86 -9.74 5.51
N PHE A 41 19.57 -8.46 5.78
CA PHE A 41 20.56 -7.37 5.63
C PHE A 41 20.75 -6.50 6.88
N GLY A 42 20.06 -6.80 7.98
CA GLY A 42 20.14 -6.00 9.21
C GLY A 42 19.55 -4.59 9.08
N ALA A 43 18.77 -4.34 8.03
CA ALA A 43 18.14 -3.03 7.81
C ALA A 43 17.14 -2.73 8.94
N LYS A 44 16.98 -1.45 9.32
CA LYS A 44 15.94 -1.07 10.28
C LYS A 44 14.57 -1.16 9.57
N PRO A 45 13.63 -2.01 10.02
CA PRO A 45 12.35 -2.16 9.35
C PRO A 45 11.44 -0.96 9.62
N LEU A 46 10.61 -0.61 8.65
CA LEU A 46 9.55 0.39 8.82
C LEU A 46 8.19 -0.31 8.95
N THR A 47 7.40 0.11 9.93
CA THR A 47 6.00 -0.33 10.02
C THR A 47 5.19 0.21 8.85
N ARG A 48 4.08 -0.46 8.52
CA ARG A 48 3.12 0.02 7.51
C ARG A 48 2.61 1.44 7.84
N LYS A 49 2.39 1.72 9.13
CA LYS A 49 2.02 3.07 9.62
C LYS A 49 3.10 4.11 9.34
N GLU A 50 4.38 3.79 9.61
CA GLU A 50 5.49 4.71 9.31
C GLU A 50 5.62 4.98 7.81
N ARG A 51 5.46 3.95 6.97
CA ARG A 51 5.44 4.10 5.51
C ARG A 51 4.31 5.04 5.06
N ALA A 52 3.09 4.82 5.54
CA ALA A 52 1.95 5.68 5.23
C ALA A 52 2.19 7.14 5.66
N GLN A 53 2.69 7.36 6.88
CA GLN A 53 3.01 8.69 7.39
C GLN A 53 4.11 9.39 6.59
N ASN A 54 5.12 8.66 6.11
CA ASN A 54 6.17 9.23 5.27
C ASN A 54 5.63 9.71 3.93
N VAL A 55 4.63 9.03 3.37
CA VAL A 55 3.95 9.47 2.16
C VAL A 55 3.11 10.72 2.41
N GLN A 56 2.35 10.78 3.51
CA GLN A 56 1.53 11.95 3.86
C GLN A 56 2.35 13.24 4.01
N LYS A 57 3.62 13.15 4.42
CA LYS A 57 4.52 14.30 4.56
C LYS A 57 5.02 14.84 3.22
N LYS A 58 4.85 14.11 2.12
CA LYS A 58 5.27 14.54 0.78
C LYS A 58 4.22 15.47 0.18
N ASP A 59 4.68 16.42 -0.62
CA ASP A 59 3.80 17.34 -1.38
C ASP A 59 3.05 16.64 -2.53
N TYR A 60 3.11 15.31 -2.59
CA TYR A 60 2.48 14.48 -3.60
C TYR A 60 0.96 14.73 -3.71
N PHE A 61 0.29 14.96 -2.58
CA PHE A 61 -1.16 15.16 -2.54
C PHE A 61 -1.59 16.52 -3.11
N ALA A 62 -0.68 17.51 -3.17
CA ALA A 62 -1.04 18.88 -3.53
C ALA A 62 -1.59 19.02 -4.97
N LYS A 63 -1.23 18.11 -5.88
CA LYS A 63 -1.74 18.10 -7.27
C LYS A 63 -3.20 17.64 -7.41
N TYR A 64 -3.78 17.03 -6.38
CA TYR A 64 -5.14 16.50 -6.41
C TYR A 64 -6.16 17.47 -5.79
N GLY A 65 -7.42 17.41 -6.24
CA GLY A 65 -8.55 18.08 -5.60
C GLY A 65 -8.99 17.38 -4.31
N GLU A 66 -9.89 18.00 -3.55
CA GLU A 66 -10.34 17.52 -2.23
C GLU A 66 -10.80 16.06 -2.23
N GLN A 67 -11.65 15.67 -3.19
CA GLN A 67 -12.18 14.31 -3.26
C GLN A 67 -11.10 13.27 -3.58
N ALA A 68 -10.22 13.53 -4.55
CA ALA A 68 -9.11 12.63 -4.87
C ALA A 68 -8.11 12.51 -3.71
N ARG A 69 -7.84 13.63 -2.99
CA ARG A 69 -7.01 13.59 -1.77
C ARG A 69 -7.65 12.72 -0.68
N ALA A 70 -8.95 12.85 -0.46
CA ALA A 70 -9.67 12.03 0.53
C ALA A 70 -9.59 10.54 0.18
N VAL A 71 -9.74 10.18 -1.11
CA VAL A 71 -9.55 8.79 -1.57
C VAL A 71 -8.13 8.29 -1.29
N LEU A 72 -7.10 9.07 -1.62
CA LEU A 72 -5.71 8.66 -1.37
C LEU A 72 -5.40 8.54 0.13
N GLN A 73 -6.00 9.40 0.98
CA GLN A 73 -5.88 9.30 2.43
C GLN A 73 -6.52 8.01 2.97
N ALA A 74 -7.76 7.71 2.54
CA ALA A 74 -8.44 6.49 2.92
C ALA A 74 -7.69 5.22 2.46
N LEU A 75 -7.07 5.27 1.27
CA LEU A 75 -6.19 4.20 0.81
C LEU A 75 -4.97 4.03 1.73
N LEU A 76 -4.30 5.13 2.11
CA LEU A 76 -3.16 5.04 3.04
C LEU A 76 -3.54 4.48 4.41
N GLU A 77 -4.71 4.83 4.93
CA GLU A 77 -5.22 4.27 6.19
C GLU A 77 -5.45 2.76 6.06
N LYS A 78 -6.11 2.33 4.98
CA LYS A 78 -6.32 0.91 4.69
C LYS A 78 -5.01 0.15 4.53
N TYR A 79 -4.02 0.73 3.85
CA TYR A 79 -2.67 0.18 3.75
C TYR A 79 -2.01 0.03 5.13
N ALA A 80 -2.09 1.07 5.96
CA ALA A 80 -1.46 1.08 7.28
C ALA A 80 -2.00 -0.04 8.19
N ASP A 81 -3.28 -0.41 8.02
CA ASP A 81 -3.93 -1.43 8.82
C ASP A 81 -3.81 -2.85 8.22
N ARG A 82 -3.91 -2.99 6.90
CA ARG A 82 -4.06 -4.29 6.25
C ARG A 82 -3.00 -4.63 5.19
N GLY A 83 -2.13 -3.71 4.81
CA GLY A 83 -1.03 -3.94 3.87
C GLY A 83 -1.38 -3.62 2.42
N ILE A 84 -0.39 -3.82 1.54
CA ILE A 84 -0.44 -3.33 0.15
C ILE A 84 -1.52 -3.98 -0.72
N THR A 85 -1.81 -5.26 -0.50
CA THR A 85 -2.79 -6.02 -1.28
C THR A 85 -4.20 -5.42 -1.20
N GLU A 86 -4.50 -4.72 -0.10
CA GLU A 86 -5.83 -4.15 0.15
C GLU A 86 -6.06 -2.81 -0.53
N ILE A 87 -5.02 -2.21 -1.11
CA ILE A 87 -5.11 -0.96 -1.88
C ILE A 87 -4.86 -1.15 -3.37
N GLU A 88 -4.64 -2.40 -3.80
CA GLU A 88 -4.46 -2.75 -5.19
C GLU A 88 -5.81 -2.91 -5.91
N GLY A 89 -5.91 -2.34 -7.11
CA GLY A 89 -7.04 -2.54 -8.00
C GLY A 89 -8.27 -1.68 -7.70
N MET A 90 -9.36 -1.95 -8.43
CA MET A 90 -10.57 -1.11 -8.39
C MET A 90 -11.58 -1.52 -7.32
N ASN A 91 -11.48 -2.75 -6.81
CA ASN A 91 -12.44 -3.30 -5.83
C ASN A 91 -12.36 -2.55 -4.49
N VAL A 92 -11.21 -1.96 -4.18
CA VAL A 92 -11.02 -1.14 -2.97
C VAL A 92 -12.01 0.02 -2.87
N LEU A 93 -12.47 0.57 -4.00
CA LEU A 93 -13.44 1.67 -4.05
C LEU A 93 -14.83 1.28 -3.53
N TYR A 94 -15.13 -0.01 -3.43
CA TYR A 94 -16.41 -0.51 -2.90
C TYR A 94 -16.36 -0.83 -1.41
N LEU A 95 -15.18 -0.72 -0.78
CA LEU A 95 -14.96 -1.10 0.61
C LEU A 95 -14.97 0.13 1.50
N ASP A 96 -15.37 -0.05 2.76
CA ASP A 96 -15.25 1.00 3.78
C ASP A 96 -13.76 1.38 3.99
N PRO A 97 -13.45 2.68 4.24
CA PRO A 97 -14.36 3.83 4.22
C PRO A 97 -14.51 4.50 2.83
N LEU A 98 -13.95 3.92 1.76
CA LEU A 98 -13.92 4.57 0.45
C LEU A 98 -15.31 4.68 -0.18
N ASN A 99 -16.17 3.69 0.02
CA ASN A 99 -17.57 3.72 -0.41
C ASN A 99 -18.41 4.85 0.24
N GLU A 100 -17.94 5.44 1.35
CA GLU A 100 -18.58 6.59 2.00
C GLU A 100 -18.20 7.92 1.32
N LEU A 101 -17.13 7.95 0.52
CA LEU A 101 -16.62 9.14 -0.17
C LEU A 101 -17.35 9.43 -1.50
N GLY A 102 -18.16 8.50 -1.99
CA GLY A 102 -18.91 8.59 -3.25
C GLY A 102 -18.96 7.27 -3.99
N THR A 103 -19.63 7.26 -5.14
CA THR A 103 -19.68 6.08 -6.00
C THR A 103 -18.32 5.83 -6.67
N PRO A 104 -17.94 4.59 -6.99
CA PRO A 104 -16.66 4.29 -7.66
C PRO A 104 -16.43 5.11 -8.93
N VAL A 105 -17.49 5.42 -9.67
CA VAL A 105 -17.41 6.27 -10.86
C VAL A 105 -17.01 7.70 -10.50
N GLU A 106 -17.66 8.31 -9.51
CA GLU A 106 -17.30 9.65 -9.01
C GLU A 106 -15.88 9.69 -8.47
N LEU A 107 -15.49 8.68 -7.69
CA LEU A 107 -14.15 8.58 -7.12
C LEU A 107 -13.08 8.52 -8.21
N ILE A 108 -13.30 7.75 -9.28
CA ILE A 108 -12.38 7.68 -10.43
C ILE A 108 -12.34 9.02 -11.18
N GLN A 109 -13.49 9.66 -11.37
CA GLN A 109 -13.56 10.95 -12.06
C GLN A 109 -12.83 12.06 -11.29
N ALA A 110 -12.75 11.99 -9.96
CA ALA A 110 -11.97 12.92 -9.15
C ALA A 110 -10.47 12.96 -9.53
N PHE A 111 -9.95 11.90 -10.15
CA PHE A 111 -8.57 11.84 -10.67
C PHE A 111 -8.45 12.28 -12.14
N GLY A 112 -9.56 12.53 -12.84
CA GLY A 112 -9.60 12.82 -14.27
C GLY A 112 -9.87 11.61 -15.16
N GLY A 113 -10.21 10.46 -14.56
CA GLY A 113 -10.55 9.23 -15.28
C GLY A 113 -9.80 8.00 -14.80
N LYS A 114 -10.12 6.84 -15.39
CA LYS A 114 -9.59 5.53 -14.98
C LYS A 114 -8.06 5.46 -15.09
N GLU A 115 -7.49 5.98 -16.17
CA GLU A 115 -6.04 5.94 -16.38
C GLU A 115 -5.30 6.76 -15.32
N GLN A 116 -5.80 7.96 -15.02
CA GLN A 116 -5.21 8.85 -14.02
C GLN A 116 -5.36 8.28 -12.60
N TYR A 117 -6.48 7.62 -12.30
CA TYR A 117 -6.66 6.91 -11.05
C TYR A 117 -5.64 5.76 -10.90
N LEU A 118 -5.48 4.91 -11.93
CA LEU A 118 -4.51 3.81 -11.89
C LEU A 118 -3.07 4.33 -11.79
N GLN A 119 -2.77 5.44 -12.46
CA GLN A 119 -1.48 6.10 -12.34
C GLN A 119 -1.25 6.64 -10.92
N ALA A 120 -2.28 7.23 -10.29
CA ALA A 120 -2.21 7.69 -8.90
C ALA A 120 -1.99 6.53 -7.91
N LEU A 121 -2.65 5.39 -8.10
CA LEU A 121 -2.40 4.19 -7.30
C LEU A 121 -0.95 3.70 -7.42
N LYS A 122 -0.43 3.66 -8.65
CA LYS A 122 0.95 3.23 -8.90
C LYS A 122 1.95 4.17 -8.23
N GLU A 123 1.76 5.47 -8.37
CA GLU A 123 2.62 6.48 -7.72
C GLU A 123 2.52 6.42 -6.18
N LEU A 124 1.33 6.15 -5.64
CA LEU A 124 1.13 5.94 -4.21
C LEU A 124 1.93 4.74 -3.72
N GLU A 125 1.87 3.62 -4.44
CA GLU A 125 2.67 2.42 -4.16
C GLU A 125 4.17 2.72 -4.25
N GLU A 126 4.63 3.39 -5.30
CA GLU A 126 6.03 3.80 -5.44
C GLU A 126 6.48 4.65 -4.25
N HIS A 127 5.68 5.64 -3.84
CA HIS A 127 6.00 6.48 -2.70
C HIS A 127 6.03 5.74 -1.36
N LEU A 128 5.22 4.68 -1.19
CA LEU A 128 5.24 3.82 -0.02
C LEU A 128 6.57 3.04 0.10
N TYR A 129 7.20 2.70 -1.03
CA TYR A 129 8.45 1.92 -1.08
C TYR A 129 9.71 2.72 -1.42
N GLU A 130 9.61 4.02 -1.71
CA GLU A 130 10.74 4.88 -2.10
C GLU A 130 11.82 5.06 -1.01
N SER A 131 11.49 4.87 0.26
CA SER A 131 12.41 5.01 1.40
C SER A 131 12.96 3.67 1.92
N ALA A 132 12.81 2.62 1.12
CA ALA A 132 13.20 1.25 1.46
C ALA A 132 14.64 0.94 0.98
#